data_AF-A0A670ZJR8-F1
#
_entry.id   AF-A0A670ZJR8-F1
#
_cell.length_a   1.000
_cell.length_b   1.000
_cell.length_c   1.000
_cell.angle_alpha   90.00
_cell.angle_beta   90.00
_cell.angle_gamma   90.00
#
_symmetry.space_group_name_H-M   'P 1'
#
loop_
_entity.id
_entity.type
_entity.pdbx_description
1 polymer ?
#
loop_
_entity_poly.entity_id
_entity_poly.type
_entity_poly.pdbx_seq_one_letter_code
_entity_poly.pdbx_strand_id
1 'polypeptide(L)'
;NSQSPGHWPKVTQLSIRPFRSSEDYLYAMKEDLAEWLNTLYDLDVQVENFMGALETGYDLCQHANNVNRIALEFQQSNPGAASHMRIPRKEVVFQAKNVVPGSFIARDNISNFIQWCRQELGIQDVVMFETNDLVLKKNEKNFVLCLLEVARKGSKFGMLAPMLIQMEEEIEEEMRDHQDPGPSPLHPRARREKQIREKHEWHGLWGGRGPDPLHGLQL
;
A
#
# COMPACT_ATOMS: atom_id res chain seq x y z
N ASN A 1 40.85 20.55 25.20
CA ASN A 1 39.87 19.53 25.59
C ASN A 1 38.53 19.96 25.02
N SER A 2 38.22 19.53 23.81
CA SER A 2 37.06 19.98 23.04
C SER A 2 36.53 18.78 22.27
N GLN A 3 35.49 18.17 22.84
CA GLN A 3 34.76 17.04 22.29
C GLN A 3 33.92 17.50 21.09
N SER A 4 34.12 16.83 19.96
CA SER A 4 33.29 16.96 18.76
C SER A 4 31.93 16.28 18.96
N PRO A 5 30.82 16.86 18.50
CA PRO A 5 29.50 16.26 18.63
C PRO A 5 29.16 15.31 17.46
N GLY A 6 28.39 14.27 17.77
CA GLY A 6 27.50 13.62 16.81
C GLY A 6 28.00 12.34 16.14
N HIS A 7 28.18 11.28 16.92
CA HIS A 7 28.17 9.92 16.39
C HIS A 7 26.70 9.56 16.12
N TRP A 8 26.23 9.73 14.88
CA TRP A 8 24.96 9.15 14.47
C TRP A 8 25.12 7.62 14.53
N PRO A 9 24.27 6.88 15.27
CA PRO A 9 24.28 5.43 15.15
C PRO A 9 23.94 5.11 13.70
N LYS A 10 24.90 4.50 12.99
CA LYS A 10 24.65 3.93 11.67
C LYS A 10 23.56 2.89 11.87
N VAL A 11 22.37 3.16 11.30
CA VAL A 11 21.38 2.11 11.10
C VAL A 11 22.12 0.98 10.41
N THR A 12 22.24 -0.16 11.08
CA THR A 12 22.76 -1.36 10.45
C THR A 12 21.78 -1.67 9.34
N GLN A 13 22.16 -1.36 8.09
CA GLN A 13 21.47 -1.90 6.93
C GLN A 13 21.49 -3.41 7.13
N LEU A 14 20.38 -3.97 7.58
CA LEU A 14 20.15 -5.39 7.50
C LEU A 14 20.35 -5.70 6.02
N SER A 15 21.42 -6.43 5.72
CA SER A 15 21.75 -6.84 4.37
C SER A 15 20.58 -7.69 3.90
N ILE A 16 19.65 -7.08 3.17
CA ILE A 16 18.65 -7.80 2.40
C ILE A 16 19.46 -8.54 1.35
N ARG A 17 19.66 -9.83 1.57
CA ARG A 17 20.29 -10.68 0.57
C ARG A 17 19.26 -10.86 -0.55
N PRO A 18 19.58 -10.51 -1.80
CA PRO A 18 18.69 -10.81 -2.91
C PRO A 18 18.38 -12.30 -2.91
N PHE A 19 17.11 -12.67 -3.12
CA PHE A 19 16.77 -14.07 -3.23
C PHE A 19 17.46 -14.67 -4.46
N ARG A 20 17.79 -15.95 -4.36
CA ARG A 20 18.68 -16.62 -5.30
C ARG A 20 17.94 -17.11 -6.55
N SER A 21 16.61 -17.23 -6.49
CA SER A 21 15.76 -17.66 -7.59
C SER A 21 14.36 -17.05 -7.53
N SER A 22 13.64 -17.06 -8.66
CA SER A 22 12.21 -16.69 -8.71
C SER A 22 11.31 -17.60 -7.88
N GLU A 23 11.73 -18.84 -7.62
CA GLU A 23 11.02 -19.80 -6.79
C GLU A 23 11.09 -19.41 -5.31
N ASP A 24 12.26 -18.95 -4.83
CA ASP A 24 12.43 -18.48 -3.44
C ASP A 24 11.53 -17.26 -3.15
N TYR A 25 11.41 -16.33 -4.11
CA TYR A 25 10.49 -15.19 -3.99
C TYR A 25 9.04 -15.67 -3.91
N LEU A 26 8.65 -16.61 -4.77
CA LEU A 26 7.30 -17.16 -4.78
C LEU A 26 6.97 -17.89 -3.47
N TYR A 27 7.94 -18.61 -2.92
CA TYR A 27 7.79 -19.26 -1.62
C TYR A 27 7.54 -18.24 -0.51
N ALA A 28 8.36 -17.18 -0.41
CA ALA A 28 8.18 -16.12 0.58
C ALA A 28 6.82 -15.40 0.43
N MET A 29 6.38 -15.13 -0.80
CA MET A 29 5.06 -14.54 -1.04
C MET A 29 3.92 -15.47 -0.60
N LYS A 30 4.03 -16.79 -0.82
CA LYS A 30 3.04 -17.76 -0.34
C LYS A 30 3.01 -17.85 1.18
N GLU A 31 4.18 -17.83 1.83
CA GLU A 31 4.29 -17.85 3.29
C GLU A 31 3.60 -16.63 3.93
N ASP A 32 3.89 -15.43 3.42
CA ASP A 32 3.26 -14.18 3.88
C ASP A 32 1.73 -14.18 3.67
N LEU A 33 1.27 -14.66 2.50
CA LEU A 33 -0.17 -14.80 2.23
C LEU A 33 -0.85 -15.85 3.11
N ALA A 34 -0.17 -16.96 3.43
CA ALA A 34 -0.68 -17.99 4.31
C ALA A 34 -0.86 -17.45 5.74
N GLU A 35 0.15 -16.77 6.28
CA GLU A 35 0.09 -16.12 7.59
C GLU A 35 -1.05 -15.09 7.66
N TRP A 36 -1.17 -14.28 6.61
CA TRP A 36 -2.24 -13.28 6.49
C TRP A 36 -3.64 -13.90 6.51
N LEU A 37 -3.88 -14.95 5.71
CA LEU A 37 -5.18 -15.63 5.68
C LEU A 37 -5.48 -16.35 7.01
N ASN A 38 -4.49 -17.01 7.60
CA ASN A 38 -4.64 -17.67 8.90
C ASN A 38 -5.03 -16.65 9.98
N THR A 39 -4.41 -15.46 9.97
CA THR A 39 -4.73 -14.39 10.92
C THR A 39 -6.16 -13.87 10.76
N LEU A 40 -6.66 -13.79 9.53
CA LEU A 40 -8.01 -13.28 9.25
C LEU A 40 -9.12 -14.29 9.55
N TYR A 41 -8.86 -15.59 9.38
CA TYR A 41 -9.90 -16.62 9.29
C TYR A 41 -9.68 -17.84 10.18
N ASP A 42 -8.65 -17.84 11.03
CA ASP A 42 -8.28 -18.98 11.88
C ASP A 42 -8.11 -20.29 11.09
N LEU A 43 -7.42 -20.17 9.95
CA LEU A 43 -7.08 -21.30 9.08
C LEU A 43 -5.74 -21.92 9.49
N ASP A 44 -5.48 -23.13 8.97
CA ASP A 44 -4.19 -23.83 9.08
C ASP A 44 -3.55 -24.01 7.70
N VAL A 45 -3.41 -22.90 6.97
CA VAL A 45 -2.73 -22.89 5.68
C VAL A 45 -1.23 -22.79 5.91
N GLN A 46 -0.49 -23.68 5.27
CA GLN A 46 0.97 -23.74 5.28
C GLN A 46 1.49 -23.50 3.87
N VAL A 47 2.72 -23.03 3.72
CA VAL A 47 3.31 -22.71 2.41
C VAL A 47 3.35 -23.91 1.45
N GLU A 48 3.53 -25.13 1.96
CA GLU A 48 3.54 -26.38 1.19
C GLU A 48 2.15 -26.77 0.69
N ASN A 49 1.10 -26.46 1.46
CA ASN A 49 -0.28 -26.81 1.13
C ASN A 49 -1.09 -25.64 0.56
N PHE A 50 -0.52 -24.43 0.47
CA PHE A 50 -1.18 -23.16 0.16
C PHE A 50 -2.18 -23.26 -1.01
N MET A 51 -1.73 -23.78 -2.15
CA MET A 51 -2.59 -23.94 -3.32
C MET A 51 -3.72 -24.95 -3.07
N GLY A 52 -3.40 -26.08 -2.42
CA GLY A 52 -4.37 -27.13 -2.13
C GLY A 52 -5.41 -26.73 -1.09
N ALA A 53 -5.01 -25.96 -0.08
CA ALA A 53 -5.92 -25.44 0.93
C ALA A 53 -7.01 -24.54 0.32
N LEU A 54 -6.65 -23.77 -0.71
CA LEU A 54 -7.54 -22.79 -1.35
C LEU A 54 -8.27 -23.32 -2.59
N GLU A 55 -7.97 -24.55 -3.06
CA GLU A 55 -8.46 -25.06 -4.35
C GLU A 55 -9.96 -25.44 -4.38
N THR A 56 -10.65 -25.33 -3.25
CA THR A 56 -12.12 -25.41 -3.18
C THR A 56 -12.79 -24.08 -3.55
N GLY A 57 -12.05 -22.98 -3.51
CA GLY A 57 -12.54 -21.61 -3.69
C GLY A 57 -13.39 -21.07 -2.54
N TYR A 58 -13.61 -21.87 -1.47
CA TYR A 58 -14.45 -21.47 -0.34
C TYR A 58 -13.88 -20.24 0.37
N ASP A 59 -12.65 -20.32 0.86
CA ASP A 59 -12.00 -19.24 1.62
C ASP A 59 -11.79 -17.99 0.77
N LEU A 60 -11.58 -18.16 -0.55
CA LEU A 60 -11.50 -17.04 -1.50
C LEU A 60 -12.82 -16.27 -1.59
N CYS A 61 -13.93 -16.98 -1.72
CA CYS A 61 -15.25 -16.33 -1.79
C CYS A 61 -15.65 -15.72 -0.45
N GLN A 62 -15.32 -16.38 0.67
CA GLN A 62 -15.49 -15.80 2.01
C GLN A 62 -14.67 -14.53 2.16
N HIS A 63 -13.43 -14.52 1.68
CA HIS A 63 -12.57 -13.36 1.73
C HIS A 63 -13.16 -12.18 0.93
N ALA A 64 -13.60 -12.42 -0.32
CA ALA A 64 -14.25 -11.41 -1.13
C ALA A 64 -15.48 -10.77 -0.44
N ASN A 65 -16.33 -11.59 0.19
CA ASN A 65 -17.49 -11.07 0.92
C ASN A 65 -17.11 -10.31 2.19
N ASN A 66 -16.02 -10.69 2.87
CA ASN A 66 -15.49 -9.91 3.99
C ASN A 66 -14.95 -8.55 3.53
N VAL A 67 -14.24 -8.50 2.40
CA VAL A 67 -13.77 -7.25 1.79
C VAL A 67 -14.95 -6.33 1.47
N ASN A 68 -16.03 -6.86 0.89
CA ASN A 68 -17.26 -6.10 0.65
C ASN A 68 -17.78 -5.47 1.95
N ARG A 69 -17.88 -6.25 3.02
CA ARG A 69 -18.37 -5.78 4.32
C ARG A 69 -17.49 -4.66 4.88
N ILE A 70 -16.17 -4.88 4.95
CA ILE A 70 -15.23 -3.88 5.47
C ILE A 70 -15.23 -2.61 4.62
N ALA A 71 -15.29 -2.73 3.29
CA ALA A 71 -15.34 -1.56 2.41
C ALA A 71 -16.61 -0.73 2.58
N LEU A 72 -17.75 -1.37 2.88
CA LEU A 72 -19.00 -0.68 3.21
C LEU A 72 -18.91 0.04 4.56
N GLU A 73 -18.36 -0.60 5.58
CA GLU A 73 -18.12 0.01 6.91
C GLU A 73 -17.16 1.21 6.80
N PHE A 74 -16.10 1.06 6.01
CA PHE A 74 -15.15 2.12 5.69
C PHE A 74 -15.85 3.30 5.02
N GLN A 75 -16.69 3.06 4.01
CA GLN A 75 -17.44 4.12 3.32
C GLN A 75 -18.37 4.89 4.26
N GLN A 76 -19.04 4.20 5.17
CA GLN A 76 -19.95 4.83 6.14
C GLN A 76 -19.18 5.71 7.13
N SER A 77 -18.01 5.25 7.57
CA SER A 77 -17.17 5.96 8.53
C SER A 77 -16.36 7.09 7.89
N ASN A 78 -15.99 6.95 6.61
CA ASN A 78 -15.10 7.85 5.88
C ASN A 78 -15.65 8.22 4.49
N PRO A 79 -16.84 8.85 4.38
CA PRO A 79 -17.49 9.09 3.09
C PRO A 79 -16.67 9.99 2.15
N GLY A 80 -15.90 10.93 2.70
CA GLY A 80 -15.01 11.80 1.92
C GLY A 80 -13.89 11.01 1.23
N ALA A 81 -13.16 10.18 1.98
CA ALA A 81 -12.10 9.34 1.44
C ALA A 81 -12.65 8.30 0.43
N ALA A 82 -13.78 7.68 0.75
CA ALA A 82 -14.42 6.67 -0.09
C ALA A 82 -14.96 7.22 -1.43
N SER A 83 -15.20 8.53 -1.56
CA SER A 83 -15.78 9.13 -2.77
C SER A 83 -14.94 8.96 -4.04
N HIS A 84 -13.62 8.77 -3.88
CA HIS A 84 -12.67 8.54 -4.97
C HIS A 84 -12.28 7.07 -5.13
N MET A 85 -12.88 6.18 -4.36
CA MET A 85 -12.53 4.76 -4.32
C MET A 85 -13.58 3.89 -4.98
N ARG A 86 -13.13 2.78 -5.59
CA ARG A 86 -14.02 1.73 -6.05
C ARG A 86 -14.44 0.87 -4.85
N ILE A 87 -15.65 1.09 -4.34
CA ILE A 87 -16.20 0.31 -3.23
C ILE A 87 -16.87 -0.96 -3.80
N PRO A 88 -16.36 -2.17 -3.48
CA PRO A 88 -16.97 -3.42 -3.91
C PRO A 88 -18.27 -3.65 -3.13
N ARG A 89 -19.32 -4.13 -3.80
CA ARG A 89 -20.66 -4.29 -3.21
C ARG A 89 -21.33 -5.61 -3.55
N LYS A 90 -20.99 -6.19 -4.70
CA LYS A 90 -21.64 -7.41 -5.17
C LYS A 90 -21.13 -8.61 -4.38
N GLU A 91 -22.04 -9.27 -3.68
CA GLU A 91 -21.75 -10.51 -2.98
C GLU A 91 -21.34 -11.62 -3.96
N VAL A 92 -20.32 -12.38 -3.56
CA VAL A 92 -19.91 -13.60 -4.23
C VAL A 92 -20.74 -14.74 -3.68
N VAL A 93 -21.54 -15.36 -4.55
CA VAL A 93 -22.32 -16.55 -4.22
C VAL A 93 -21.45 -17.78 -4.49
N PHE A 94 -21.39 -18.70 -3.52
CA PHE A 94 -20.57 -19.90 -3.62
C PHE A 94 -21.18 -21.05 -2.82
N GLN A 95 -20.82 -22.27 -3.18
CA GLN A 95 -21.22 -23.46 -2.45
C GLN A 95 -20.23 -23.74 -1.31
N ALA A 96 -20.75 -23.89 -0.09
CA ALA A 96 -19.94 -24.14 1.10
C ALA A 96 -19.80 -25.62 1.48
N LYS A 97 -20.83 -26.42 1.20
CA LYS A 97 -20.93 -27.80 1.71
C LYS A 97 -20.56 -28.82 0.64
N ASN A 98 -19.81 -29.84 1.06
CA ASN A 98 -19.41 -30.99 0.24
C ASN A 98 -18.67 -30.61 -1.05
N VAL A 99 -17.89 -29.53 -1.01
CA VAL A 99 -17.06 -29.12 -2.15
C VAL A 99 -15.80 -29.96 -2.15
N VAL A 100 -15.67 -30.81 -3.16
CA VAL A 100 -14.47 -31.63 -3.34
C VAL A 100 -13.43 -30.82 -4.12
N PRO A 101 -12.16 -30.77 -3.67
CA PRO A 101 -11.05 -30.21 -4.43
C PRO A 101 -11.04 -30.66 -5.90
N GLY A 102 -10.88 -29.72 -6.83
CA GLY A 102 -10.85 -29.99 -8.27
C GLY A 102 -12.17 -30.43 -8.91
N SER A 103 -13.29 -30.43 -8.18
CA SER A 103 -14.63 -30.65 -8.73
C SER A 103 -15.11 -29.48 -9.60
N PHE A 104 -16.19 -29.67 -10.35
CA PHE A 104 -16.85 -28.56 -11.07
C PHE A 104 -17.36 -27.47 -10.13
N ILE A 105 -17.82 -27.85 -8.93
CA ILE A 105 -18.29 -26.90 -7.91
C ILE A 105 -17.13 -26.04 -7.40
N ALA A 106 -15.98 -26.66 -7.11
CA ALA A 106 -14.78 -25.93 -6.71
C ALA A 106 -14.34 -24.94 -7.81
N ARG A 107 -14.37 -25.38 -9.07
CA ARG A 107 -14.08 -24.51 -10.22
C ARG A 107 -15.04 -23.34 -10.35
N ASP A 108 -16.34 -23.56 -10.09
CA ASP A 108 -17.38 -22.53 -10.12
C ASP A 108 -17.16 -21.48 -9.02
N ASN A 109 -16.92 -21.91 -7.79
CA ASN A 109 -16.55 -21.01 -6.67
C ASN A 109 -15.34 -20.13 -7.05
N ILE A 110 -14.26 -20.73 -7.56
CA ILE A 110 -13.07 -19.99 -7.98
C ILE A 110 -13.40 -19.01 -9.12
N SER A 111 -14.23 -19.41 -10.09
CA SER A 111 -14.67 -18.52 -11.17
C SER A 111 -15.43 -17.31 -10.65
N ASN A 112 -16.32 -17.50 -9.66
CA ASN A 112 -17.09 -16.42 -9.04
C ASN A 112 -16.16 -15.43 -8.32
N PHE A 113 -15.14 -15.93 -7.60
CA PHE A 113 -14.09 -15.08 -7.01
C PHE A 113 -13.31 -14.29 -8.06
N ILE A 114 -12.84 -14.94 -9.14
CA ILE A 114 -12.12 -14.30 -10.25
C ILE A 114 -12.96 -13.19 -10.88
N GLN A 115 -14.25 -13.44 -11.10
CA GLN A 115 -15.18 -12.45 -11.65
C GLN A 115 -15.32 -11.26 -10.70
N TRP A 116 -15.42 -11.49 -9.40
CA TRP A 116 -15.47 -10.44 -8.39
C TRP A 116 -14.18 -9.60 -8.34
N CYS A 117 -12.99 -10.21 -8.39
CA CYS A 117 -11.72 -9.48 -8.44
C CYS A 117 -11.69 -8.48 -9.61
N ARG A 118 -12.11 -8.93 -10.80
CA ARG A 118 -12.17 -8.08 -11.99
C ARG A 118 -13.25 -7.00 -11.88
N GLN A 119 -14.46 -7.38 -11.49
CA GLN A 119 -15.64 -6.50 -11.54
C GLN A 119 -15.75 -5.57 -10.35
N GLU A 120 -15.40 -5.99 -9.15
CA GLU A 120 -15.65 -5.23 -7.93
C GLU A 120 -14.38 -4.52 -7.43
N LEU A 121 -13.21 -5.16 -7.53
CA LEU A 121 -11.93 -4.54 -7.15
C LEU A 121 -11.19 -3.86 -8.32
N GLY A 122 -11.56 -4.14 -9.56
CA GLY A 122 -10.91 -3.56 -10.75
C GLY A 122 -9.49 -4.07 -10.96
N ILE A 123 -9.21 -5.31 -10.53
CA ILE A 123 -7.91 -5.96 -10.73
C ILE A 123 -7.69 -6.19 -12.23
N GLN A 124 -6.50 -5.79 -12.71
CA GLN A 124 -6.15 -5.84 -14.12
C GLN A 124 -5.85 -7.26 -14.58
N ASP A 125 -6.25 -7.61 -15.81
CA ASP A 125 -6.10 -8.98 -16.36
C ASP A 125 -4.64 -9.48 -16.35
N VAL A 126 -3.66 -8.58 -16.42
CA VAL A 126 -2.23 -8.92 -16.39
C VAL A 126 -1.78 -9.62 -15.09
N VAL A 127 -2.47 -9.40 -13.97
CA VAL A 127 -2.21 -10.06 -12.68
C VAL A 127 -3.30 -11.05 -12.29
N MET A 128 -4.32 -11.25 -13.13
CA MET A 128 -5.39 -12.21 -12.87
C MET A 128 -4.91 -13.65 -13.12
N PHE A 129 -5.50 -14.59 -12.41
CA PHE A 129 -5.31 -16.03 -12.62
C PHE A 129 -6.56 -16.66 -13.22
N GLU A 130 -6.40 -17.87 -13.76
CA GLU A 130 -7.49 -18.72 -14.22
C GLU A 130 -7.79 -19.83 -13.22
N THR A 131 -9.02 -20.36 -13.25
CA THR A 131 -9.41 -21.47 -12.36
C THR A 131 -8.45 -22.67 -12.42
N ASN A 132 -7.93 -22.99 -13.61
CA ASN A 132 -6.99 -24.10 -13.78
C ASN A 132 -5.61 -23.84 -13.19
N ASP A 133 -5.20 -22.58 -13.02
CA ASP A 133 -3.91 -22.24 -12.41
C ASP A 133 -3.85 -22.75 -10.97
N LEU A 134 -4.96 -22.58 -10.23
CA LEU A 134 -5.14 -23.05 -8.86
C LEU A 134 -5.44 -24.54 -8.79
N VAL A 135 -6.44 -25.02 -9.53
CA VAL A 135 -6.90 -26.42 -9.45
C VAL A 135 -5.87 -27.43 -9.97
N LEU A 136 -5.10 -27.07 -10.99
CA LEU A 136 -4.06 -27.96 -11.55
C LEU A 136 -2.68 -27.65 -10.98
N LYS A 137 -2.53 -26.60 -10.17
CA LYS A 137 -1.26 -26.18 -9.55
C LYS A 137 -0.16 -25.97 -10.59
N LYS A 138 -0.53 -25.43 -11.76
CA LYS A 138 0.38 -25.26 -12.92
C LYS A 138 0.97 -23.87 -13.04
N ASN A 139 0.34 -22.88 -12.42
CA ASN A 139 0.74 -21.49 -12.55
C ASN A 139 0.48 -20.74 -11.24
N GLU A 140 1.17 -21.18 -10.18
CA GLU A 140 1.02 -20.62 -8.83
C GLU A 140 1.33 -19.13 -8.77
N LYS A 141 2.27 -18.66 -9.60
CA LYS A 141 2.67 -17.25 -9.66
C LYS A 141 1.48 -16.32 -9.94
N ASN A 142 0.66 -16.64 -10.93
CA ASN A 142 -0.49 -15.79 -11.28
C ASN A 142 -1.50 -15.73 -10.13
N PHE A 143 -1.74 -16.86 -9.46
CA PHE A 143 -2.64 -16.91 -8.30
C PHE A 143 -2.11 -16.05 -7.14
N VAL A 144 -0.83 -16.20 -6.79
CA VAL A 144 -0.17 -15.44 -5.73
C VAL A 144 -0.19 -13.93 -6.03
N LEU A 145 0.16 -13.52 -7.25
CA LEU A 145 0.15 -12.11 -7.65
C LEU A 145 -1.27 -11.51 -7.61
N CYS A 146 -2.28 -12.27 -8.03
CA CYS A 146 -3.67 -11.83 -7.92
C CYS A 146 -4.07 -11.59 -6.47
N LEU A 147 -3.72 -12.52 -5.57
CA LEU A 147 -4.10 -12.42 -4.16
C LEU A 147 -3.37 -11.28 -3.43
N LEU A 148 -2.10 -11.02 -3.77
CA LEU A 148 -1.39 -9.82 -3.29
C LEU A 148 -2.09 -8.52 -3.73
N GLU A 149 -2.58 -8.46 -4.97
CA GLU A 149 -3.33 -7.28 -5.42
C GLU A 149 -4.68 -7.15 -4.72
N VAL A 150 -5.39 -8.26 -4.44
CA VAL A 150 -6.60 -8.25 -3.60
C VAL A 150 -6.28 -7.67 -2.22
N ALA A 151 -5.20 -8.13 -1.59
CA ALA A 151 -4.79 -7.63 -0.27
C ALA A 151 -4.43 -6.15 -0.30
N ARG A 152 -3.69 -5.70 -1.33
CA ARG A 152 -3.36 -4.28 -1.55
C ARG A 152 -4.59 -3.40 -1.73
N LYS A 153 -5.62 -3.87 -2.45
CA LYS A 153 -6.89 -3.13 -2.56
C LYS A 153 -7.66 -3.15 -1.24
N GLY A 154 -7.68 -4.28 -0.55
CA GLY A 154 -8.33 -4.45 0.75
C GLY A 154 -7.74 -3.54 1.84
N SER A 155 -6.42 -3.35 1.86
CA SER A 155 -5.72 -2.49 2.83
C SER A 155 -6.23 -1.06 2.79
N LYS A 156 -6.62 -0.56 1.61
CA LYS A 156 -7.16 0.80 1.45
C LYS A 156 -8.51 1.00 2.15
N PHE A 157 -9.22 -0.08 2.47
CA PHE A 157 -10.44 -0.04 3.27
C PHE A 157 -10.19 -0.27 4.77
N GLY A 158 -8.93 -0.47 5.18
CA GLY A 158 -8.55 -0.75 6.58
C GLY A 158 -8.51 -2.24 6.94
N MET A 159 -8.53 -3.15 5.96
CA MET A 159 -8.22 -4.56 6.25
C MET A 159 -6.74 -4.74 6.57
N LEU A 160 -6.42 -5.71 7.44
CA LEU A 160 -5.05 -6.16 7.62
C LEU A 160 -4.46 -6.57 6.26
N ALA A 161 -3.22 -6.20 6.01
CA ALA A 161 -2.48 -6.56 4.80
C ALA A 161 -1.31 -7.51 5.13
N PRO A 162 -0.86 -8.36 4.20
CA PRO A 162 0.38 -9.12 4.32
C PRO A 162 1.59 -8.20 4.55
N MET A 163 2.64 -8.69 5.19
CA MET A 163 3.82 -7.89 5.53
C MET A 163 4.48 -7.30 4.28
N LEU A 164 4.49 -8.04 3.16
CA LEU A 164 5.04 -7.55 1.91
C LEU A 164 4.37 -6.24 1.45
N ILE A 165 3.04 -6.17 1.53
CA ILE A 165 2.28 -4.98 1.14
C ILE A 165 2.53 -3.83 2.12
N GLN A 166 2.60 -4.12 3.42
CA GLN A 166 2.89 -3.11 4.44
C GLN A 166 4.26 -2.47 4.21
N MET A 167 5.29 -3.28 3.92
CA MET A 167 6.63 -2.78 3.62
C MET A 167 6.67 -1.94 2.34
N GLU A 168 5.94 -2.36 1.29
CA GLU A 168 5.85 -1.56 0.06
C GLU A 168 5.23 -0.19 0.31
N GLU A 169 4.15 -0.11 1.11
CA GLU A 169 3.50 1.15 1.48
C GLU A 169 4.43 2.03 2.33
N GLU A 170 5.15 1.45 3.30
CA GLU A 170 6.14 2.16 4.14
C GLU A 170 7.25 2.78 3.28
N ILE A 171 7.82 2.01 2.34
CA ILE A 171 8.86 2.49 1.42
C ILE A 171 8.31 3.63 0.55
N GLU A 172 7.10 3.49 0.01
CA GLU A 172 6.49 4.55 -0.79
C GLU A 172 6.24 5.83 0.01
N GLU A 173 5.90 5.73 1.29
CA GLU A 173 5.75 6.87 2.21
C GLU A 173 7.10 7.56 2.46
N GLU A 174 8.16 6.81 2.79
CA GLU A 174 9.51 7.35 2.96
C GLU A 174 10.01 8.06 1.70
N MET A 175 9.74 7.49 0.52
CA MET A 175 10.12 8.08 -0.76
C MET A 175 9.37 9.39 -1.07
N ARG A 176 8.11 9.51 -0.64
CA ARG A 176 7.33 10.76 -0.78
C ARG A 176 7.87 11.85 0.14
N ASP A 177 8.16 11.49 1.39
CA ASP A 177 8.70 12.43 2.39
C ASP A 177 10.10 12.93 2.02
N HIS A 178 10.91 12.11 1.36
CA HIS A 178 12.23 12.50 0.84
C HIS A 178 12.18 13.26 -0.51
N GLN A 179 11.07 13.22 -1.23
CA GLN A 179 10.85 13.99 -2.47
C GLN A 179 10.16 15.34 -2.25
N ASP A 180 9.73 15.66 -1.03
CA ASP A 180 9.34 17.02 -0.65
C ASP A 180 10.55 17.75 -0.02
N PRO A 181 11.42 18.42 -0.80
CA PRO A 181 12.13 19.56 -0.25
C PRO A 181 11.06 20.63 -0.08
N GLY A 182 10.33 20.58 1.05
CA GLY A 182 9.48 21.70 1.47
C GLY A 182 10.28 22.99 1.28
N PRO A 183 9.66 24.09 0.84
CA PRO A 183 10.35 25.22 0.23
C PRO A 183 11.59 25.56 1.06
N SER A 184 12.76 25.23 0.52
CA SER A 184 14.04 25.43 1.20
C SER A 184 14.00 26.81 1.84
N PRO A 185 14.21 26.95 3.16
CA PRO A 185 14.34 28.27 3.76
C PRO A 185 15.45 28.95 2.98
N LEU A 186 15.09 30.00 2.22
CA LEU A 186 15.99 30.70 1.30
C LEU A 186 17.39 30.73 1.92
N HIS A 187 18.34 30.04 1.28
CA HIS A 187 19.72 29.97 1.74
C HIS A 187 20.15 31.37 2.20
N PRO A 188 20.85 31.55 3.34
CA PRO A 188 21.09 32.88 3.94
C PRO A 188 21.65 33.92 2.96
N ARG A 189 22.33 33.44 1.91
CA ARG A 189 22.84 34.22 0.78
C ARG A 189 21.74 34.79 -0.14
N ALA A 190 20.74 33.99 -0.52
CA ALA A 190 19.61 34.42 -1.32
C ALA A 190 18.68 35.40 -0.55
N ARG A 191 18.54 35.22 0.77
CA ARG A 191 17.82 36.16 1.64
C ARG A 191 18.51 37.53 1.70
N ARG A 192 19.86 37.54 1.78
CA ARG A 192 20.66 38.78 1.71
C ARG A 192 20.56 39.43 0.35
N GLU A 193 20.63 38.68 -0.74
CA GLU A 193 20.51 39.21 -2.10
C GLU A 193 19.13 39.82 -2.36
N LYS A 194 18.06 39.21 -1.84
CA LYS A 194 16.71 39.77 -1.92
C LYS A 194 16.57 41.07 -1.11
N GLN A 195 17.10 41.11 0.12
CA GLN A 195 17.13 42.35 0.92
C GLN A 195 17.98 43.45 0.30
N ILE A 196 19.11 43.09 -0.33
CA ILE A 196 19.96 44.04 -1.05
C ILE A 196 19.20 44.59 -2.25
N ARG A 197 18.55 43.73 -3.06
CA ARG A 197 17.76 44.13 -4.22
C ARG A 197 16.59 45.03 -3.83
N GLU A 198 15.83 44.66 -2.80
CA GLU A 198 14.74 45.48 -2.26
C GLU A 198 15.28 46.83 -1.75
N LYS A 199 16.41 46.86 -1.03
CA LYS A 199 17.04 48.11 -0.57
C LYS A 199 17.49 49.00 -1.74
N HIS A 200 18.02 48.42 -2.82
CA HIS A 200 18.39 49.16 -4.02
C HIS A 200 17.16 49.68 -4.79
N GLU A 201 16.06 48.92 -4.82
CA GLU A 201 14.78 49.36 -5.39
C GLU A 201 14.20 50.55 -4.60
N TRP A 202 14.18 50.47 -3.26
CA TRP A 202 13.74 51.59 -2.41
C TRP A 202 14.64 52.83 -2.57
N HIS A 203 15.96 52.65 -2.70
CA HIS A 203 16.89 53.75 -2.95
C HIS A 203 16.75 54.36 -4.36
N GLY A 204 16.32 53.59 -5.36
CA GLY A 204 16.06 54.08 -6.71
C GLY A 204 14.73 54.82 -6.85
N LEU A 205 13.72 54.43 -6.06
CA LEU A 205 12.39 55.03 -6.06
C LEU A 205 12.32 56.31 -5.21
N TRP A 206 13.12 56.41 -4.16
CA TRP A 206 13.17 57.57 -3.27
C TRP A 206 14.61 58.07 -3.21
N GLY A 207 14.91 59.04 -4.07
CA GLY A 207 16.20 59.74 -4.06
C GLY A 207 16.51 60.32 -2.68
N GLY A 208 17.37 59.61 -1.94
CA GLY A 208 18.13 60.12 -0.80
C GLY A 208 17.33 60.80 0.31
N ARG A 209 16.55 60.04 1.08
CA ARG A 209 16.30 60.27 2.52
C ARG A 209 15.59 59.05 3.11
N GLY A 210 16.34 58.22 3.84
CA GLY A 210 15.75 57.13 4.62
C GLY A 210 14.94 57.66 5.81
N PRO A 211 14.00 56.88 6.37
CA PRO A 211 13.22 57.33 7.52
C PRO A 211 14.08 57.32 8.79
N ASP A 212 14.15 58.48 9.46
CA ASP A 212 14.75 58.63 10.79
C ASP A 212 13.93 57.83 11.82
N PRO A 213 14.54 56.92 12.60
CA PRO A 213 13.91 56.35 13.76
C PRO A 213 14.16 57.31 14.92
N LEU A 214 13.14 58.06 15.36
CA LEU A 214 12.94 58.63 16.71
C LEU A 214 12.01 59.86 16.59
N HIS A 215 10.76 59.76 17.05
CA HIS A 215 10.13 60.67 18.03
C HIS A 215 8.60 60.50 18.11
N GLY A 216 8.08 60.48 19.35
CA GLY A 216 6.66 60.57 19.73
C GLY A 216 6.15 59.26 20.35
N LEU A 217 6.34 58.91 21.63
CA LEU A 217 6.21 59.66 22.90
C LEU A 217 4.78 60.17 23.14
N GLN A 218 4.14 59.52 24.13
CA GLN A 218 3.01 59.93 24.97
C GLN A 218 1.63 60.16 24.31
N LEU A 219 0.71 59.19 24.46
CA LEU A 219 -0.34 59.11 25.49
C LEU A 219 -1.10 57.78 25.35
#